data_AF-F4XZ56-F1
#
_entry.id   AF-F4XZ56-F1
#
_cell.length_a   1.000
_cell.length_b   1.000
_cell.length_c   1.000
_cell.angle_alpha   90.00
_cell.angle_beta   90.00
_cell.angle_gamma   90.00
#
_symmetry.space_group_name_H-M   'P 1'
#
loop_
_entity.id
_entity.type
_entity.pdbx_description
1 polymer ?
#
loop_
_entity_poly.entity_id
_entity_poly.type
_entity_poly.pdbx_seq_one_letter_code
_entity_poly.pdbx_strand_id
1 'polypeptide(L)'
;MIVFVDTGVLGLLSSPNDKLEAQQSITQPVMRHAAQLWAMSRHQGMPTADDKTIDNDVIIAAQCQLFQQENLGQRLVIATTNVKHLSRFLESRRWQDIRF
;
A
#
# COMPACT_ATOMS: atom_id res chain seq x y z
N MET A 1 -9.45 -3.51 -8.15
CA MET A 1 -8.30 -4.39 -7.86
C MET A 1 -8.05 -4.43 -6.36
N ILE A 2 -7.69 -5.59 -5.79
CA ILE A 2 -7.37 -5.72 -4.35
C ILE A 2 -5.90 -6.12 -4.20
N VAL A 3 -5.21 -5.51 -3.24
CA VAL A 3 -3.82 -5.84 -2.87
C VAL A 3 -3.79 -6.44 -1.47
N PHE A 4 -3.15 -7.59 -1.28
CA PHE A 4 -2.98 -8.22 0.05
C PHE A 4 -1.60 -7.94 0.61
N VAL A 5 -1.54 -7.66 1.91
CA VAL A 5 -0.31 -7.18 2.56
C VAL A 5 0.04 -7.91 3.87
N ASP A 6 -0.87 -8.70 4.43
CA ASP A 6 -0.75 -9.22 5.81
C ASP A 6 0.36 -10.26 6.06
N THR A 7 1.14 -10.65 5.05
CA THR A 7 2.25 -11.62 5.21
C THR A 7 3.64 -11.01 4.98
N GLY A 8 3.76 -9.68 4.87
CA GLY A 8 5.02 -9.05 4.45
C GLY A 8 5.36 -9.29 2.97
N VAL A 9 4.40 -9.83 2.21
CA VAL A 9 4.46 -10.04 0.78
C VAL A 9 3.34 -9.20 0.15
N LEU A 10 3.70 -8.38 -0.84
CA LEU A 10 2.73 -7.67 -1.66
C LEU A 10 2.17 -8.64 -2.71
N GLY A 11 0.88 -8.98 -2.62
CA GLY A 11 0.17 -9.77 -3.62
C GLY A 11 -0.87 -8.93 -4.35
N LEU A 12 -0.78 -8.86 -5.68
CA LEU A 12 -1.77 -8.17 -6.53
C LEU A 12 -2.82 -9.17 -7.03
N LEU A 13 -4.11 -8.91 -6.75
CA LEU A 13 -5.23 -9.59 -7.42
C LEU A 13 -5.90 -8.64 -8.40
N SER A 14 -5.52 -8.75 -9.68
CA SER A 14 -6.28 -8.26 -10.81
C SER A 14 -7.12 -9.41 -11.39
N SER A 15 -8.41 -9.46 -11.05
CA SER A 15 -9.36 -10.48 -11.53
C SER A 15 -9.10 -11.93 -11.04
N PRO A 16 -10.13 -12.76 -10.77
CA PRO A 16 -9.96 -14.15 -10.35
C PRO A 16 -9.27 -15.07 -11.38
N ASN A 17 -9.09 -14.60 -12.62
CA ASN A 17 -8.56 -15.38 -13.73
C ASN A 17 -7.07 -15.20 -13.99
N ASP A 18 -6.40 -14.22 -13.39
CA ASP A 18 -4.96 -14.02 -13.58
C ASP A 18 -4.18 -14.65 -12.42
N LYS A 19 -3.20 -15.47 -12.77
CA LYS A 19 -2.41 -16.28 -11.83
C LYS A 19 -1.81 -15.42 -10.72
N LEU A 20 -1.87 -15.97 -9.52
CA LEU A 20 -1.42 -15.44 -8.23
C LEU A 20 0.12 -15.28 -8.15
N GLU A 21 0.75 -14.49 -9.02
CA GLU A 21 2.23 -14.46 -9.14
C GLU A 21 2.74 -13.06 -9.53
N ALA A 22 2.40 -12.03 -8.76
CA ALA A 22 3.00 -10.70 -8.94
C ALA A 22 3.71 -10.25 -7.66
N GLN A 23 4.85 -10.88 -7.36
CA GLN A 23 5.82 -10.31 -6.43
C GLN A 23 6.53 -9.14 -7.14
N GLN A 24 6.17 -7.90 -6.79
CA GLN A 24 6.82 -6.72 -7.35
C GLN A 24 8.06 -6.34 -6.54
N SER A 25 9.19 -6.14 -7.23
CA SER A 25 10.42 -5.63 -6.62
C SER A 25 10.24 -4.18 -6.18
N ILE A 26 10.79 -3.82 -5.02
CA ILE A 26 10.90 -2.44 -4.58
C ILE A 26 11.88 -1.71 -5.49
N THR A 27 11.44 -0.63 -6.12
CA THR A 27 12.26 0.17 -7.05
C THR A 27 12.68 1.50 -6.42
N GLN A 28 13.67 2.17 -7.02
CA GLN A 28 14.12 3.50 -6.56
C GLN A 28 12.98 4.55 -6.54
N PRO A 29 12.09 4.66 -7.56
CA PRO A 29 10.91 5.53 -7.48
C PRO A 29 10.04 5.27 -6.26
N VAL A 30 9.81 4.00 -5.92
CA VAL A 30 8.98 3.59 -4.78
C VAL A 30 9.60 4.05 -3.47
N MET A 31 10.91 3.84 -3.29
CA MET A 31 11.61 4.29 -2.08
C MET A 31 11.63 5.82 -1.95
N ARG A 32 11.79 6.57 -3.06
CA ARG A 32 11.67 8.04 -3.03
C ARG A 32 10.28 8.48 -2.62
N HIS A 33 9.25 7.85 -3.17
CA HIS A 33 7.87 8.19 -2.85
C HIS A 33 7.52 7.81 -1.40
N ALA A 34 8.01 6.66 -0.92
CA ALA A 34 7.90 6.26 0.48
C ALA A 34 8.57 7.27 1.42
N ALA A 35 9.76 7.78 1.09
CA ALA A 35 10.41 8.82 1.89
C ALA A 35 9.58 10.12 1.96
N GLN A 36 8.91 10.50 0.87
CA GLN A 36 7.99 11.65 0.85
C GLN A 36 6.78 11.42 1.76
N LEU A 37 6.13 10.26 1.64
CA LEU A 37 4.99 9.88 2.49
C LEU A 37 5.38 9.82 3.98
N TRP A 38 6.56 9.29 4.27
CA TRP A 38 7.12 9.22 5.62
C TRP A 38 7.28 10.62 6.23
N ALA A 39 7.90 11.55 5.48
CA ALA A 39 8.09 12.93 5.93
C ALA A 39 6.74 13.66 6.10
N MET A 40 5.84 13.51 5.13
CA MET A 40 4.50 14.12 5.17
C MET A 40 3.69 13.66 6.38
N SER A 41 3.63 12.35 6.62
CA SER A 41 2.85 11.77 7.74
C SER A 41 3.31 12.29 9.10
N ARG A 42 4.61 12.49 9.28
CA ARG A 42 5.20 13.10 10.49
C ARG A 42 4.88 14.57 10.62
N HIS A 43 5.02 15.32 9.53
CA HIS A 43 4.67 16.73 9.53
C HIS A 43 3.20 16.95 9.93
N GLN A 44 2.32 16.00 9.60
CA GLN A 44 0.90 16.01 9.96
C GLN A 44 0.59 15.45 11.37
N GLY A 45 1.60 15.08 12.17
CA GLY A 45 1.41 14.51 13.50
C GLY A 45 0.87 13.07 13.49
N MET A 46 0.98 12.37 12.36
CA MET A 46 0.47 11.01 12.15
C MET A 46 1.61 10.04 11.76
N PRO A 47 2.66 9.87 12.57
CA PRO A 47 3.74 8.94 12.29
C PRO A 47 3.25 7.49 12.31
N THR A 48 3.77 6.65 11.41
CA THR A 48 3.42 5.21 11.35
C THR A 48 4.43 4.32 12.09
N ALA A 49 5.65 4.82 12.33
CA ALA A 49 6.71 4.15 13.10
C ALA A 49 7.56 5.21 13.84
N ASP A 50 8.63 4.77 14.54
CA ASP A 50 9.58 5.65 15.24
C ASP A 50 10.41 6.54 14.30
N ASP A 51 10.87 7.69 14.78
CA ASP A 51 11.54 8.74 13.99
C ASP A 51 12.80 8.31 13.23
N LYS A 52 13.44 7.20 13.63
CA LYS A 52 14.65 6.71 12.97
C LYS A 52 14.36 5.64 11.91
N THR A 53 13.09 5.34 11.64
CA THR A 53 12.68 4.22 10.80
C THR A 53 11.65 4.62 9.75
N ILE A 54 11.85 4.13 8.52
CA ILE A 54 10.80 4.12 7.51
C ILE A 54 10.00 2.83 7.70
N ASP A 55 8.69 2.98 7.81
CA ASP A 55 7.78 1.87 8.05
C ASP A 55 7.52 1.11 6.73
N ASN A 56 7.40 -0.22 6.83
CA ASN A 56 7.00 -1.05 5.70
C ASN A 56 5.63 -0.63 5.17
N ASP A 57 4.71 -0.21 6.04
CA ASP A 57 3.38 0.28 5.63
C ASP A 57 3.51 1.50 4.69
N VAL A 58 4.51 2.34 4.90
CA VAL A 58 4.75 3.52 4.04
C VAL A 58 5.32 3.10 2.68
N ILE A 59 6.17 2.08 2.64
CA ILE A 59 6.71 1.54 1.38
C ILE A 59 5.58 0.87 0.56
N ILE A 60 4.73 0.08 1.23
CA ILE A 60 3.56 -0.55 0.61
C ILE A 60 2.60 0.51 0.07
N ALA A 61 2.30 1.54 0.85
CA ALA A 61 1.45 2.63 0.42
C ALA A 61 2.02 3.34 -0.81
N ALA A 62 3.33 3.61 -0.83
CA ALA A 62 4.00 4.23 -1.98
C ALA A 62 3.91 3.36 -3.24
N GLN A 63 4.18 2.07 -3.14
CA GLN A 63 4.03 1.13 -4.25
C GLN A 63 2.60 1.15 -4.80
N CYS A 64 1.62 1.07 -3.90
CA CYS A 64 0.20 1.06 -4.27
C CYS A 64 -0.25 2.37 -4.92
N GLN A 65 0.23 3.52 -4.44
CA GLN A 65 -0.09 4.83 -5.03
C GLN A 65 0.48 4.97 -6.44
N LEU A 66 1.73 4.56 -6.66
CA LEU A 66 2.34 4.54 -8.00
C LEU A 66 1.60 3.59 -8.94
N PHE A 67 1.26 2.39 -8.46
CA PHE A 67 0.45 1.44 -9.23
C PHE A 67 -0.91 2.05 -9.63
N GLN A 68 -1.59 2.74 -8.71
CA GLN A 68 -2.87 3.37 -9.00
C GLN A 68 -2.75 4.48 -10.05
N GLN A 69 -1.66 5.24 -10.04
CA GLN A 69 -1.38 6.26 -11.05
C GLN A 69 -1.18 5.67 -12.45
N GLU A 70 -0.59 4.48 -12.55
CA GLU A 70 -0.43 3.75 -13.81
C GLU A 70 -1.74 3.11 -14.31
N ASN A 71 -2.70 2.88 -13.41
CA ASN A 71 -3.95 2.14 -13.69
C ASN A 71 -5.20 3.01 -13.42
N LEU A 72 -5.22 4.20 -14.01
CA LEU A 72 -6.33 5.17 -13.84
C LEU A 72 -7.69 4.54 -14.21
N GLY A 73 -8.71 4.90 -13.45
CA GLY A 73 -10.08 4.38 -13.62
C GLY A 73 -10.35 3.05 -12.89
N GLN A 74 -9.32 2.41 -12.32
CA GLN A 74 -9.51 1.25 -11.46
C GLN A 74 -9.53 1.65 -9.98
N ARG A 75 -10.54 1.16 -9.24
CA ARG A 75 -10.55 1.29 -7.77
C ARG A 75 -9.51 0.34 -7.18
N LEU A 76 -8.60 0.88 -6.39
CA LEU A 76 -7.59 0.14 -5.63
C LEU A 76 -8.01 0.09 -4.15
N VAL A 77 -8.05 -1.10 -3.56
CA VAL A 77 -8.25 -1.28 -2.11
C VAL A 77 -7.14 -2.16 -1.55
N ILE A 78 -6.50 -1.70 -0.47
CA ILE A 78 -5.51 -2.49 0.27
C ILE A 78 -6.23 -3.36 1.29
N ALA A 79 -6.16 -4.68 1.13
CA ALA A 79 -6.60 -5.67 2.09
C ALA A 79 -5.51 -5.89 3.17
N THR A 80 -5.80 -5.47 4.40
CA THR A 80 -4.85 -5.51 5.52
C THR A 80 -5.55 -5.61 6.87
N THR A 81 -4.88 -6.21 7.85
CA THR A 81 -5.19 -6.16 9.27
C THR A 81 -4.72 -4.86 9.92
N ASN A 82 -3.66 -4.20 9.40
CA ASN A 82 -3.18 -2.91 9.88
C ASN A 82 -3.84 -1.71 9.16
N VAL A 83 -5.18 -1.71 9.19
CA VAL A 83 -6.00 -0.66 8.57
C VAL A 83 -5.63 0.75 9.07
N LYS A 84 -5.28 0.87 10.36
CA LYS A 84 -4.96 2.17 10.99
C LYS A 84 -3.80 2.91 10.33
N HIS A 85 -2.79 2.19 9.84
CA HIS A 85 -1.62 2.80 9.22
C HIS A 85 -1.85 3.05 7.73
N LEU A 86 -2.30 2.04 7.00
CA LEU A 86 -2.43 2.11 5.55
C LEU A 86 -3.59 3.00 5.08
N SER A 87 -4.67 3.11 5.86
CA SER A 87 -5.78 4.03 5.58
C SER A 87 -5.42 5.52 5.63
N ARG A 88 -4.20 5.87 6.07
CA ARG A 88 -3.69 7.25 6.02
C ARG A 88 -3.32 7.69 4.61
N PHE A 89 -3.03 6.73 3.72
CA PHE A 89 -2.49 7.00 2.39
C PHE A 89 -3.42 6.54 1.26
N LEU A 90 -4.13 5.43 1.47
CA LEU A 90 -4.99 4.80 0.46
C LEU A 90 -6.18 4.10 1.11
N GLU A 91 -7.23 3.84 0.34
CA GLU A 91 -8.35 3.04 0.83
C GLU A 91 -7.86 1.67 1.28
N SER A 92 -7.98 1.39 2.58
CA SER A 92 -7.54 0.14 3.20
C SER A 92 -8.64 -0.43 4.08
N ARG A 93 -8.84 -1.74 4.02
CA ARG A 93 -9.88 -2.46 4.77
C ARG A 93 -9.39 -3.85 5.14
N ARG A 94 -10.02 -4.48 6.14
CA ARG A 94 -9.88 -5.92 6.30
C ARG A 94 -10.50 -6.61 5.08
N TRP A 95 -9.91 -7.72 4.65
CA TRP A 95 -10.37 -8.47 3.48
C TRP A 95 -11.88 -8.76 3.52
N GLN A 96 -12.39 -9.17 4.69
CA GLN A 96 -13.79 -9.53 4.89
C GLN A 96 -14.77 -8.36 4.73
N ASP A 97 -14.28 -7.12 4.74
CA ASP A 97 -15.09 -5.90 4.68
C ASP A 97 -15.16 -5.30 3.27
N ILE A 98 -14.45 -5.89 2.31
CA ILE A 98 -14.44 -5.42 0.91
C ILE A 98 -15.70 -5.94 0.19
N ARG A 99 -16.38 -5.05 -0.54
CA ARG A 99 -17.57 -5.32 -1.34
C ARG A 99 -17.36 -4.77 -2.76
N PHE A 100 -17.91 -5.45 -3.76
CA PHE A 100 -17.76 -5.16 -5.19
C PHE A 100 -19.08 -4.73 -5.81
#